data_AF-A0A378LSQ2-F1
#
_entry.id   AF-A0A378LSQ2-F1
#
_cell.length_a   1.000
_cell.length_b   1.000
_cell.length_c   1.000
_cell.angle_alpha   90.00
_cell.angle_beta   90.00
_cell.angle_gamma   90.00
#
_symmetry.space_group_name_H-M   'P 1'
#
loop_
_entity.id
_entity.type
_entity.pdbx_description
1 polymer ?
#
loop_
_entity_poly.entity_id
_entity_poly.type
_entity_poly.pdbx_seq_one_letter_code
_entity_poly.pdbx_strand_id
1 'polypeptide(L)'
;MHVVIDSDCSSIPDGINPFNSEGNALLNFLLSVGYDPVNPPLAELLKRHHNLEGQWLIMTPIHWEATHNDAMIVAWGKDLQLSQPEAKSWFDLFSQYFAEENALLYFHDSETWLLCRDNQVSIEAKPPHHLLHQSLMPELAKLDKTMFWQKFITEVQMFFASQANQSVANGLWVWGGGKLKDKIPINICVDEHYYPIAQIVSNQVTLYRPEIKLKDQQILLLKDFSMLSARHQEELSSISVQWFWNNVAYSTAPHRWYVRLWRKLIHAH
;
A
#
# COMPACT_ATOMS: atom_id res chain seq x y z
N MET A 1 13.88 9.34 10.73
CA MET A 1 13.69 7.90 10.52
C MET A 1 12.22 7.66 10.18
N HIS A 2 11.94 6.78 9.22
CA HIS A 2 10.59 6.34 8.90
C HIS A 2 10.30 5.02 9.62
N VAL A 3 9.12 4.89 10.22
CA VAL A 3 8.67 3.66 10.88
C VAL A 3 7.37 3.25 10.24
N VAL A 4 7.41 2.14 9.50
CA VAL A 4 6.29 1.57 8.77
C VAL A 4 5.82 0.32 9.52
N ILE A 5 4.57 0.33 9.95
CA ILE A 5 3.94 -0.78 10.67
C ILE A 5 2.76 -1.31 9.86
N ASP A 6 2.74 -2.61 9.58
CA ASP A 6 1.63 -3.29 8.89
C ASP A 6 0.46 -3.61 9.82
N SER A 7 -0.01 -2.57 10.49
CA SER A 7 -1.21 -2.62 11.31
C SER A 7 -1.88 -1.26 11.33
N ASP A 8 -3.12 -1.24 11.83
CA ASP A 8 -3.83 0.01 12.03
C ASP A 8 -3.42 0.64 13.35
N CYS A 9 -3.27 1.96 13.35
CA CYS A 9 -3.11 2.72 14.57
C CYS A 9 -4.49 2.88 15.24
N SER A 10 -4.63 2.39 16.46
CA SER A 10 -5.86 2.52 17.25
C SER A 10 -5.98 3.88 17.96
N SER A 11 -4.87 4.57 18.19
CA SER A 11 -4.85 5.88 18.85
C SER A 11 -3.70 6.74 18.34
N ILE A 12 -4.05 7.92 17.84
CA ILE A 12 -3.10 8.92 17.40
C ILE A 12 -2.75 9.78 18.63
N PRO A 13 -1.46 9.99 18.96
CA PRO A 13 -1.07 10.87 20.06
C PRO A 13 -1.61 12.30 19.91
N ASP A 14 -1.98 12.94 21.01
CA ASP A 14 -2.50 14.32 21.01
C ASP A 14 -1.46 15.34 20.51
N GLY A 15 -1.94 16.35 19.78
CA GLY A 15 -1.14 17.52 19.40
C GLY A 15 -0.08 17.27 18.33
N ILE A 16 -0.22 16.19 17.56
CA ILE A 16 0.63 15.91 16.39
C ILE A 16 -0.08 16.28 15.09
N ASN A 17 0.70 16.52 14.04
CA ASN A 17 0.19 16.81 12.71
C ASN A 17 0.08 15.50 11.92
N PRO A 18 -1.14 14.99 11.65
CA PRO A 18 -1.31 13.86 10.76
C PRO A 18 -1.02 14.26 9.31
N PHE A 19 -0.63 13.28 8.52
CA PHE A 19 -0.55 13.36 7.07
C PHE A 19 -1.03 12.03 6.47
N ASN A 20 -1.08 11.96 5.14
CA ASN A 20 -1.72 10.83 4.47
C ASN A 20 -0.85 9.56 4.56
N SER A 21 -1.48 8.46 4.98
CA SER A 21 -0.98 7.12 4.71
C SER A 21 -1.28 6.74 3.26
N GLU A 22 -0.47 5.87 2.68
CA GLU A 22 -0.72 5.25 1.38
C GLU A 22 -1.58 3.98 1.48
N GLY A 23 -2.21 3.73 2.63
CA GLY A 23 -3.25 2.73 2.81
C GLY A 23 -2.75 1.31 3.14
N ASN A 24 -1.51 0.97 2.82
CA ASN A 24 -0.87 -0.28 3.26
C ASN A 24 0.64 -0.14 3.49
N ALA A 25 1.22 -1.11 4.20
CA ALA A 25 2.62 -1.09 4.60
C ALA A 25 3.60 -1.07 3.41
N LEU A 26 3.32 -1.79 2.32
CA LEU A 26 4.22 -1.83 1.18
C LEU A 26 4.25 -0.50 0.42
N LEU A 27 3.11 0.18 0.28
CA LEU A 27 3.05 1.51 -0.31
C LEU A 27 3.69 2.57 0.58
N ASN A 28 3.43 2.53 1.88
CA ASN A 28 4.10 3.37 2.86
C ASN A 28 5.62 3.15 2.87
N PHE A 29 6.07 1.91 2.69
CA PHE A 29 7.48 1.56 2.55
C PHE A 29 8.09 2.14 1.27
N LEU A 30 7.42 2.00 0.12
CA LEU A 30 7.86 2.60 -1.14
C LEU A 30 7.95 4.13 -1.06
N LEU A 31 6.96 4.78 -0.42
CA LEU A 31 6.99 6.22 -0.14
C LEU A 31 8.19 6.57 0.77
N SER A 32 8.39 5.81 1.85
CA SER A 32 9.50 6.01 2.80
C SER A 32 10.89 5.87 2.16
N VAL A 33 10.98 5.08 1.09
CA VAL A 33 12.18 4.89 0.26
C VAL A 33 12.36 6.04 -0.75
N GLY A 34 11.33 6.82 -1.02
CA GLY A 34 11.35 7.98 -1.92
C GLY A 34 10.77 7.72 -3.32
N TYR A 35 9.91 6.72 -3.48
CA TYR A 35 9.10 6.57 -4.69
C TYR A 35 7.90 7.52 -4.70
N ASP A 36 7.45 7.89 -5.91
CA ASP A 36 6.28 8.73 -6.10
C ASP A 36 5.00 7.94 -5.74
N PRO A 37 4.18 8.41 -4.78
CA PRO A 37 2.97 7.71 -4.38
C PRO A 37 1.89 7.69 -5.47
N VAL A 38 1.96 8.58 -6.48
CA VAL A 38 1.00 8.61 -7.60
C VAL A 38 1.22 7.47 -8.58
N ASN A 39 2.46 6.97 -8.71
CA ASN A 39 2.79 5.83 -9.56
C ASN A 39 3.88 4.94 -8.91
N PRO A 40 3.55 4.29 -7.78
CA PRO A 40 4.54 3.55 -7.01
C PRO A 40 4.81 2.19 -7.69
N PRO A 41 6.05 1.67 -7.62
CA PRO A 41 6.44 0.44 -8.32
C PRO A 41 6.03 -0.83 -7.57
N LEU A 42 4.80 -0.89 -7.07
CA LEU A 42 4.32 -2.03 -6.27
C LEU A 42 4.27 -3.32 -7.10
N ALA A 43 3.80 -3.26 -8.35
CA ALA A 43 3.73 -4.44 -9.22
C ALA A 43 5.13 -5.03 -9.47
N GLU A 44 6.11 -4.17 -9.78
CA GLU A 44 7.49 -4.60 -10.00
C GLU A 44 8.14 -5.16 -8.71
N LEU A 45 7.83 -4.58 -7.55
CA LEU A 45 8.28 -5.09 -6.25
C LEU A 45 7.75 -6.50 -6.00
N LEU A 46 6.44 -6.69 -6.14
CA LEU A 46 5.77 -7.97 -5.91
C LEU A 46 6.16 -9.03 -6.96
N LYS A 47 6.34 -8.63 -8.22
CA LYS A 47 6.88 -9.50 -9.27
C LYS A 47 8.22 -10.09 -8.85
N ARG A 48 9.16 -9.25 -8.41
CA ARG A 48 10.49 -9.72 -7.95
C ARG A 48 10.39 -10.55 -6.68
N HIS A 49 9.49 -10.21 -5.76
CA HIS A 49 9.29 -10.96 -4.54
C HIS A 49 8.78 -12.39 -4.81
N HIS A 50 7.86 -12.54 -5.76
CA HIS A 50 7.27 -13.81 -6.16
C HIS A 50 8.03 -14.54 -7.27
N ASN A 51 9.18 -14.02 -7.71
CA ASN A 51 9.98 -14.53 -8.83
C ASN A 51 9.17 -14.73 -10.13
N LEU A 52 8.29 -13.78 -10.46
CA LEU A 52 7.46 -13.83 -11.66
C LEU A 52 8.20 -13.23 -12.87
N GLU A 53 7.99 -13.82 -14.04
CA GLU A 53 8.52 -13.32 -15.32
C GLU A 53 7.49 -12.44 -16.04
N GLY A 54 7.95 -11.56 -16.93
CA GLY A 54 7.08 -10.66 -17.70
C GLY A 54 6.83 -9.31 -17.05
N GLN A 55 5.83 -8.59 -17.55
CA GLN A 55 5.41 -7.28 -17.05
C GLN A 55 4.09 -7.42 -16.32
N TRP A 56 4.09 -7.00 -15.06
CA TRP A 56 2.95 -7.15 -14.16
C TRP A 56 2.39 -5.79 -13.78
N LEU A 57 1.07 -5.76 -13.62
CA LEU A 57 0.30 -4.65 -13.07
C LEU A 57 -0.45 -5.13 -11.83
N ILE A 58 -0.87 -4.20 -10.99
CA ILE A 58 -1.76 -4.47 -9.87
C ILE A 58 -3.20 -4.44 -10.36
N MET A 59 -4.02 -5.37 -9.88
CA MET A 59 -5.46 -5.27 -9.89
C MET A 59 -5.96 -5.26 -8.45
N THR A 60 -6.72 -4.23 -8.09
CA THR A 60 -7.29 -4.09 -6.76
C THR A 60 -8.81 -4.21 -6.84
N PRO A 61 -9.43 -5.13 -6.08
CA PRO A 61 -10.88 -5.15 -5.93
C PRO A 61 -11.40 -3.81 -5.42
N ILE A 62 -12.48 -3.32 -6.04
CA ILE A 62 -13.11 -2.04 -5.71
C ILE A 62 -14.64 -2.17 -5.71
N HIS A 63 -15.29 -1.24 -5.02
CA HIS A 63 -16.69 -0.92 -5.24
C HIS A 63 -16.75 0.46 -5.86
N TRP A 64 -17.34 0.56 -7.04
CA TRP A 64 -17.66 1.84 -7.66
C TRP A 64 -19.16 2.03 -7.84
N GLU A 65 -19.58 3.28 -7.85
CA GLU A 65 -20.96 3.67 -8.13
C GLU A 65 -20.98 4.53 -9.39
N ALA A 66 -21.86 4.16 -10.32
CA ALA A 66 -22.16 4.97 -11.48
C ALA A 66 -23.34 5.90 -11.17
N THR A 67 -23.19 7.17 -11.50
CA THR A 67 -24.26 8.16 -11.56
C THR A 67 -24.62 8.44 -13.01
N HIS A 68 -25.55 9.37 -13.27
CA HIS A 68 -26.00 9.64 -14.64
C HIS A 68 -24.87 10.04 -15.60
N ASN A 69 -23.83 10.73 -15.12
CA ASN A 69 -22.74 11.27 -15.94
C ASN A 69 -21.33 11.01 -15.37
N ASP A 70 -21.21 10.22 -14.32
CA ASP A 70 -19.94 10.02 -13.62
C ASP A 70 -19.86 8.63 -12.99
N ALA A 71 -18.66 8.21 -12.61
CA ALA A 71 -18.43 7.02 -11.80
C ALA A 71 -17.40 7.35 -10.71
N MET A 72 -17.55 6.77 -9.53
CA MET A 72 -16.64 7.01 -8.41
C MET A 72 -16.31 5.70 -7.71
N ILE A 73 -15.06 5.51 -7.29
CA ILE A 73 -14.73 4.45 -6.33
C ILE A 73 -15.24 4.91 -4.97
N VAL A 74 -16.06 4.10 -4.31
CA VAL A 74 -16.65 4.39 -3.00
C VAL A 74 -16.14 3.48 -1.89
N ALA A 75 -15.56 2.33 -2.24
CA ALA A 75 -14.88 1.44 -1.29
C ALA A 75 -13.73 0.68 -1.95
N TRP A 76 -12.69 0.42 -1.18
CA TRP A 76 -11.52 -0.39 -1.56
C TRP A 76 -10.89 -0.98 -0.29
N GLY A 77 -10.00 -1.95 -0.44
CA GLY A 77 -9.24 -2.53 0.69
C GLY A 77 -10.15 -2.98 1.84
N LYS A 78 -9.84 -2.55 3.06
CA LYS A 78 -10.63 -2.87 4.26
C LYS A 78 -12.07 -2.36 4.23
N ASP A 79 -12.36 -1.26 3.52
CA ASP A 79 -13.72 -0.71 3.42
C ASP A 79 -14.66 -1.63 2.64
N LEU A 80 -14.12 -2.52 1.78
CA LEU A 80 -14.90 -3.56 1.11
C LEU A 80 -15.35 -4.66 2.07
N GLN A 81 -14.66 -4.86 3.19
CA GLN A 81 -14.86 -6.00 4.08
C GLN A 81 -14.77 -7.35 3.36
N LEU A 82 -14.00 -7.41 2.27
CA LEU A 82 -13.81 -8.62 1.48
C LEU A 82 -12.81 -9.55 2.19
N SER A 83 -13.26 -10.70 2.67
CA SER A 83 -12.39 -11.64 3.35
C SER A 83 -11.41 -12.33 2.38
N GLN A 84 -10.30 -12.86 2.89
CA GLN A 84 -9.31 -13.55 2.06
C GLN A 84 -9.87 -14.78 1.30
N PRO A 85 -10.72 -15.64 1.91
CA PRO A 85 -11.37 -16.73 1.17
C PRO A 85 -12.33 -16.24 0.08
N GLU A 86 -13.08 -15.17 0.33
CA GLU A 86 -13.99 -14.59 -0.66
C GLU A 86 -13.21 -13.96 -1.82
N ALA A 87 -12.19 -13.16 -1.53
CA ALA A 87 -11.31 -12.59 -2.54
C ALA A 87 -10.64 -13.68 -3.38
N LYS A 88 -10.17 -14.76 -2.75
CA LYS A 88 -9.58 -15.90 -3.47
C LYS A 88 -10.60 -16.59 -4.38
N SER A 89 -11.83 -16.77 -3.93
CA SER A 89 -12.90 -17.36 -4.74
C SER A 89 -13.22 -16.49 -5.96
N TRP A 90 -13.27 -15.16 -5.78
CA TRP A 90 -13.44 -14.21 -6.89
C TRP A 90 -12.26 -14.22 -7.85
N PHE A 91 -11.04 -14.27 -7.34
CA PHE A 91 -9.84 -14.41 -8.16
C PHE A 91 -9.89 -15.68 -9.02
N ASP A 92 -10.30 -16.82 -8.45
CA ASP A 92 -10.36 -18.09 -9.18
C ASP A 92 -11.43 -18.06 -10.28
N LEU A 93 -12.61 -17.49 -9.99
CA LEU A 93 -13.67 -17.27 -10.98
C LEU A 93 -13.20 -16.34 -12.11
N PHE A 94 -12.62 -15.20 -11.75
CA PHE A 94 -12.09 -14.25 -12.73
C PHE A 94 -10.97 -14.85 -13.57
N SER A 95 -10.09 -15.63 -12.95
CA SER A 95 -8.98 -16.28 -13.63
C SER A 95 -9.42 -17.33 -14.65
N GLN A 96 -10.47 -18.09 -14.34
CA GLN A 96 -11.08 -19.00 -15.31
C GLN A 96 -11.71 -18.25 -16.49
N TYR A 97 -12.41 -17.15 -16.22
CA TYR A 97 -13.00 -16.32 -17.26
C TYR A 97 -11.94 -15.70 -18.18
N PHE A 98 -10.80 -15.29 -17.62
CA PHE A 98 -9.76 -14.57 -18.34
C PHE A 98 -8.68 -15.47 -18.98
N ALA A 99 -8.72 -16.78 -18.72
CA ALA A 99 -7.74 -17.75 -19.23
C ALA A 99 -7.69 -17.85 -20.76
N GLU A 100 -8.78 -17.50 -21.45
CA GLU A 100 -8.86 -17.53 -22.92
C GLU A 100 -8.06 -16.40 -23.60
N GLU A 101 -7.57 -15.41 -22.86
CA GLU A 101 -6.99 -14.18 -23.43
C GLU A 101 -5.45 -14.03 -23.29
N ASN A 102 -4.70 -15.13 -23.13
CA ASN A 102 -3.24 -15.13 -22.92
C ASN A 102 -2.78 -14.18 -21.79
N ALA A 103 -3.60 -14.06 -20.75
CA ALA A 103 -3.32 -13.27 -19.57
C ALA A 103 -2.97 -14.19 -18.41
N LEU A 104 -1.89 -13.85 -17.70
CA LEU A 104 -1.48 -14.54 -16.48
C LEU A 104 -1.94 -13.74 -15.27
N LEU A 105 -2.54 -14.44 -14.32
CA LEU A 105 -3.00 -13.87 -13.07
C LEU A 105 -2.28 -14.51 -11.90
N TYR A 106 -1.93 -13.69 -10.90
CA TYR A 106 -1.34 -14.17 -9.66
C TYR A 106 -2.03 -13.53 -8.46
N PHE A 107 -2.43 -14.36 -7.50
CA PHE A 107 -3.09 -13.92 -6.27
C PHE A 107 -2.04 -13.64 -5.20
N HIS A 108 -1.88 -12.38 -4.80
CA HIS A 108 -1.00 -12.03 -3.67
C HIS A 108 -1.77 -12.05 -2.35
N ASP A 109 -2.84 -11.26 -2.26
CA ASP A 109 -3.73 -11.20 -1.09
C ASP A 109 -5.15 -10.75 -1.48
N SER A 110 -5.99 -10.46 -0.49
CA SER A 110 -7.39 -10.05 -0.69
C SER A 110 -7.57 -8.71 -1.41
N GLU A 111 -6.56 -7.83 -1.36
CA GLU A 111 -6.62 -6.46 -1.87
C GLU A 111 -5.72 -6.27 -3.10
N THR A 112 -4.78 -7.19 -3.31
CA THR A 112 -3.73 -7.08 -4.31
C THR A 112 -3.67 -8.35 -5.15
N TRP A 113 -4.11 -8.24 -6.40
CA TRP A 113 -3.89 -9.27 -7.42
C TRP A 113 -2.91 -8.72 -8.46
N LEU A 114 -2.29 -9.62 -9.21
CA LEU A 114 -1.32 -9.28 -10.24
C LEU A 114 -1.83 -9.75 -11.60
N LEU A 115 -1.70 -8.90 -12.61
CA LEU A 115 -2.02 -9.18 -14.01
C LEU A 115 -0.79 -9.03 -14.88
N CYS A 116 -0.45 -10.06 -15.65
CA CYS A 116 0.53 -10.01 -16.72
C CYS A 116 -0.16 -10.30 -18.05
N ARG A 117 0.13 -9.49 -19.07
CA ARG A 117 -0.27 -9.74 -20.45
C ARG A 117 0.95 -9.61 -21.36
N ASP A 118 1.03 -10.49 -22.35
CA ASP A 118 2.17 -10.57 -23.29
C ASP A 118 2.35 -9.29 -24.12
N ASN A 119 1.27 -8.53 -24.31
CA ASN A 119 1.34 -7.23 -24.96
C ASN A 119 1.71 -6.15 -23.95
N GLN A 120 2.79 -5.44 -24.24
CA GLN A 120 3.39 -4.39 -23.42
C GLN A 120 2.46 -3.16 -23.29
N VAL A 121 1.38 -3.26 -22.52
CA VAL A 121 0.42 -2.17 -22.33
C VAL A 121 0.84 -1.35 -21.12
N SER A 122 1.46 -0.20 -21.36
CA SER A 122 1.68 0.80 -20.31
C SER A 122 0.34 1.32 -19.80
N ILE A 123 0.25 1.57 -18.50
CA ILE A 123 -0.91 2.20 -17.87
C ILE A 123 -0.47 3.43 -17.08
N GLU A 124 -1.22 4.52 -17.21
CA GLU A 124 -1.11 5.70 -16.35
C GLU A 124 -2.30 5.73 -15.40
N ALA A 125 -2.20 5.01 -14.29
CA ALA A 125 -3.27 4.91 -13.30
C ALA A 125 -2.72 5.09 -11.89
N LYS A 126 -3.44 5.89 -11.10
CA LYS A 126 -3.18 6.05 -9.67
C LYS A 126 -3.71 4.86 -8.88
N PRO A 127 -3.15 4.57 -7.70
CA PRO A 127 -3.74 3.64 -6.75
C PRO A 127 -5.18 4.05 -6.33
N PRO A 128 -6.08 3.10 -5.99
CA PRO A 128 -7.47 3.39 -5.64
C PRO A 128 -7.67 4.38 -4.49
N HIS A 129 -6.80 4.40 -3.47
CA HIS A 129 -6.93 5.30 -2.32
C HIS A 129 -6.74 6.77 -2.68
N HIS A 130 -6.08 7.07 -3.80
CA HIS A 130 -5.97 8.43 -4.36
C HIS A 130 -7.19 8.84 -5.19
N LEU A 131 -8.10 7.91 -5.48
CA LEU A 131 -9.26 8.09 -6.35
C LEU A 131 -10.60 8.01 -5.60
N LEU A 132 -10.56 7.70 -4.31
CA LEU A 132 -11.74 7.51 -3.48
C LEU A 132 -12.63 8.77 -3.49
N HIS A 133 -13.92 8.57 -3.75
CA HIS A 133 -14.95 9.61 -3.85
C HIS A 133 -14.66 10.75 -4.85
N GLN A 134 -13.80 10.49 -5.84
CA GLN A 134 -13.51 11.41 -6.93
C GLN A 134 -14.12 10.90 -8.23
N SER A 135 -14.43 11.84 -9.13
CA SER A 135 -14.84 11.52 -10.50
C SER A 135 -13.77 10.69 -11.19
N LEU A 136 -14.16 9.52 -11.72
CA LEU A 136 -13.27 8.66 -12.49
C LEU A 136 -13.18 9.07 -13.95
N MET A 137 -14.10 9.89 -14.48
CA MET A 137 -14.09 10.24 -15.91
C MET A 137 -12.75 10.85 -16.38
N PRO A 138 -12.13 11.81 -15.65
CA PRO A 138 -10.82 12.35 -16.02
C PRO A 138 -9.68 11.33 -15.91
N GLU A 139 -9.80 10.36 -15.00
CA GLU A 139 -8.74 9.39 -14.72
C GLU A 139 -8.82 8.22 -15.71
N LEU A 140 -10.02 7.75 -16.02
CA LEU A 140 -10.28 6.81 -17.11
C LEU A 140 -9.72 7.33 -18.43
N ALA A 141 -9.90 8.63 -18.75
CA ALA A 141 -9.39 9.22 -19.98
C ALA A 141 -7.85 9.25 -20.08
N LYS A 142 -7.13 9.09 -18.97
CA LYS A 142 -5.65 9.13 -18.93
C LYS A 142 -4.99 7.75 -18.96
N LEU A 143 -5.75 6.67 -18.73
CA LEU A 143 -5.19 5.32 -18.56
C LEU A 143 -4.28 4.89 -19.71
N ASP A 144 -4.70 5.13 -20.94
CA ASP A 144 -3.94 4.92 -22.17
C ASP A 144 -4.52 5.73 -23.34
N LYS A 145 -3.86 5.67 -24.51
CA LYS A 145 -4.25 6.38 -25.74
C LYS A 145 -5.22 5.61 -26.64
N THR A 146 -5.42 4.32 -26.38
CA THR A 146 -6.13 3.34 -27.24
C THR A 146 -7.52 2.96 -26.74
N MET A 147 -7.93 3.49 -25.59
CA MET A 147 -9.14 3.12 -24.86
C MET A 147 -9.14 1.65 -24.39
N PHE A 148 -7.97 1.05 -24.20
CA PHE A 148 -7.85 -0.37 -23.91
C PHE A 148 -8.26 -0.67 -22.46
N TRP A 149 -7.68 0.04 -21.50
CA TRP A 149 -7.96 -0.18 -20.09
C TRP A 149 -9.39 0.18 -19.70
N GLN A 150 -10.00 1.17 -20.37
CA GLN A 150 -11.40 1.53 -20.16
C GLN A 150 -12.31 0.37 -20.57
N LYS A 151 -12.07 -0.24 -21.74
CA LYS A 151 -12.81 -1.43 -22.19
C LYS A 151 -12.60 -2.60 -21.23
N PHE A 152 -11.35 -2.87 -20.86
CA PHE A 152 -11.00 -3.91 -19.90
C PHE A 152 -11.77 -3.72 -18.58
N ILE A 153 -11.75 -2.52 -17.99
CA ILE A 153 -12.46 -2.23 -16.74
C ILE A 153 -13.98 -2.43 -16.89
N THR A 154 -14.55 -2.00 -18.03
CA THR A 154 -15.98 -2.25 -18.32
C THR A 154 -16.30 -3.74 -18.44
N GLU A 155 -15.45 -4.52 -19.12
CA GLU A 155 -15.61 -5.97 -19.26
C GLU A 155 -15.53 -6.67 -17.90
N VAL A 156 -14.55 -6.30 -17.07
CA VAL A 156 -14.44 -6.79 -15.69
C VAL A 156 -15.70 -6.44 -14.90
N GLN A 157 -16.21 -5.22 -14.98
CA GLN A 157 -17.45 -4.86 -14.28
C GLN A 157 -18.63 -5.73 -14.74
N MET A 158 -18.81 -5.90 -16.05
CA MET A 158 -19.88 -6.76 -16.59
C MET A 158 -19.73 -8.20 -16.11
N PHE A 159 -18.50 -8.72 -16.04
CA PHE A 159 -18.23 -10.04 -15.48
C PHE A 159 -18.70 -10.14 -14.02
N PHE A 160 -18.32 -9.19 -13.16
CA PHE A 160 -18.73 -9.16 -11.76
C PHE A 160 -20.26 -9.06 -11.61
N ALA A 161 -20.91 -8.21 -12.41
CA ALA A 161 -22.36 -8.06 -12.42
C ALA A 161 -23.11 -9.31 -12.91
N SER A 162 -22.47 -10.13 -13.74
CA SER A 162 -23.07 -11.37 -14.28
C SER A 162 -23.08 -12.54 -13.28
N GLN A 163 -22.29 -12.46 -12.21
CA GLN A 163 -22.23 -13.53 -11.23
C GLN A 163 -23.44 -13.49 -10.29
N ALA A 164 -23.98 -14.67 -9.95
CA ALA A 164 -25.17 -14.79 -9.11
C ALA A 164 -24.96 -14.30 -7.67
N ASN A 165 -23.71 -14.24 -7.19
CA ASN A 165 -23.35 -13.73 -5.87
C ASN A 165 -23.09 -12.23 -5.95
N GLN A 166 -23.94 -11.42 -5.31
CA GLN A 166 -23.66 -10.01 -5.12
C GLN A 166 -22.49 -9.88 -4.15
N SER A 167 -21.30 -9.57 -4.68
CA SER A 167 -20.13 -9.25 -3.88
C SER A 167 -20.13 -7.79 -3.49
N VAL A 168 -19.53 -7.53 -2.33
CA VAL A 168 -19.14 -6.19 -1.89
C VAL A 168 -18.20 -5.51 -2.89
N ALA A 169 -17.37 -6.27 -3.61
CA ALA A 169 -16.61 -5.77 -4.75
C ALA A 169 -17.41 -5.96 -6.05
N ASN A 170 -17.48 -4.93 -6.88
CA ASN A 170 -18.21 -4.95 -8.15
C ASN A 170 -17.32 -4.64 -9.38
N GLY A 171 -16.00 -4.63 -9.18
CA GLY A 171 -15.02 -4.46 -10.24
C GLY A 171 -13.58 -4.58 -9.73
N LEU A 172 -12.64 -4.49 -10.67
CA LEU A 172 -11.20 -4.42 -10.39
C LEU A 172 -10.63 -3.13 -11.00
N TRP A 173 -9.84 -2.40 -10.22
CA TRP A 173 -9.07 -1.27 -10.71
C TRP A 173 -7.64 -1.70 -11.06
N VAL A 174 -7.18 -1.39 -12.27
CA VAL A 174 -5.82 -1.73 -12.73
C VAL A 174 -4.88 -0.54 -12.54
N TRP A 175 -3.70 -0.78 -11.98
CA TRP A 175 -2.69 0.26 -11.75
C TRP A 175 -1.29 -0.34 -11.57
N GLY A 176 -0.31 0.47 -11.13
CA GLY A 176 1.02 -0.03 -10.77
C GLY A 176 2.02 -0.08 -11.93
N GLY A 177 1.91 0.83 -12.90
CA GLY A 177 2.86 0.97 -14.01
C GLY A 177 4.24 1.51 -13.63
N GLY A 178 4.48 1.76 -12.34
CA GLY A 178 5.73 2.29 -11.80
C GLY A 178 6.89 1.30 -11.93
N LYS A 179 8.10 1.81 -12.16
CA LYS A 179 9.32 1.00 -12.29
C LYS A 179 10.19 1.10 -11.05
N LEU A 180 10.64 -0.05 -10.55
CA LEU A 180 11.61 -0.10 -9.47
C LEU A 180 12.98 0.33 -10.00
N LYS A 181 13.65 1.23 -9.27
CA LYS A 181 15.02 1.67 -9.56
C LYS A 181 16.02 0.60 -9.12
N ASP A 182 17.29 0.82 -9.44
CA ASP A 182 18.38 0.05 -8.85
C ASP A 182 18.38 0.17 -7.33
N LYS A 183 18.94 -0.84 -6.66
CA LYS A 183 18.99 -0.88 -5.20
C LYS A 183 19.70 0.34 -4.65
N ILE A 184 19.09 0.98 -3.66
CA ILE A 184 19.64 2.15 -3.00
C ILE A 184 20.36 1.76 -1.71
N PRO A 185 21.46 2.44 -1.32
CA PRO A 185 22.18 2.17 -0.08
C PRO A 185 21.50 2.88 1.09
N ILE A 186 20.31 2.40 1.49
CA ILE A 186 19.57 2.89 2.65
C ILE A 186 19.54 1.82 3.72
N ASN A 187 19.84 2.18 4.97
CA ASN A 187 19.78 1.24 6.09
C ASN A 187 18.31 0.97 6.48
N ILE A 188 17.84 -0.24 6.20
CA ILE A 188 16.49 -0.70 6.52
C ILE A 188 16.60 -1.81 7.56
N CYS A 189 15.89 -1.67 8.67
CA CYS A 189 15.70 -2.76 9.61
C CYS A 189 14.28 -3.30 9.51
N VAL A 190 14.15 -4.61 9.43
CA VAL A 190 12.89 -5.30 9.14
C VAL A 190 12.72 -6.56 9.97
N ASP A 191 11.50 -7.04 10.15
CA ASP A 191 11.26 -8.38 10.67
C ASP A 191 11.48 -9.47 9.61
N GLU A 192 11.27 -10.73 10.00
CA GLU A 192 11.44 -11.88 9.10
C GLU A 192 10.48 -11.86 7.91
N HIS A 193 9.27 -11.31 8.11
CA HIS A 193 8.24 -11.26 7.07
C HIS A 193 8.65 -10.33 5.93
N TYR A 194 9.20 -9.15 6.26
CA TYR A 194 9.59 -8.14 5.27
C TYR A 194 11.03 -8.24 4.78
N TYR A 195 11.85 -9.11 5.37
CA TYR A 195 13.24 -9.28 4.98
C TYR A 195 13.44 -9.52 3.47
N PRO A 196 12.74 -10.46 2.81
CA PRO A 196 12.92 -10.70 1.37
C PRO A 196 12.51 -9.50 0.53
N ILE A 197 11.43 -8.80 0.92
CA ILE A 197 10.92 -7.62 0.18
C ILE A 197 11.91 -6.46 0.27
N ALA A 198 12.40 -6.15 1.47
CA ALA A 198 13.35 -5.05 1.65
C ALA A 198 14.66 -5.29 0.89
N GLN A 199 15.11 -6.54 0.77
CA GLN A 199 16.31 -6.90 0.01
C GLN A 199 16.20 -6.62 -1.49
N ILE A 200 14.99 -6.51 -2.04
CA ILE A 200 14.78 -6.12 -3.44
C ILE A 200 15.10 -4.64 -3.64
N VAL A 201 14.90 -3.81 -2.61
CA VAL A 201 14.99 -2.35 -2.67
C VAL A 201 16.35 -1.82 -2.18
N SER A 202 16.96 -2.47 -1.19
CA SER A 202 18.23 -2.05 -0.61
C SER A 202 19.22 -3.22 -0.49
N ASN A 203 20.51 -2.90 -0.53
CA ASN A 203 21.59 -3.83 -0.17
C ASN A 203 21.95 -3.78 1.32
N GLN A 204 21.37 -2.83 2.08
CA GLN A 204 21.63 -2.59 3.49
C GLN A 204 20.40 -2.92 4.33
N VAL A 205 20.03 -4.20 4.34
CA VAL A 205 18.87 -4.70 5.08
C VAL A 205 19.33 -5.52 6.27
N THR A 206 18.84 -5.16 7.46
CA THR A 206 19.16 -5.83 8.72
C THR A 206 17.89 -6.45 9.30
N LEU A 207 17.97 -7.72 9.70
CA LEU A 207 16.88 -8.34 10.46
C LEU A 207 16.83 -7.74 11.87
N TYR A 208 15.64 -7.37 12.32
CA TYR A 208 15.42 -6.81 13.64
C TYR A 208 15.87 -7.79 14.73
N ARG A 209 16.67 -7.29 15.65
CA ARG A 209 17.04 -7.95 16.90
C ARG A 209 17.13 -6.92 18.01
N PRO A 210 16.90 -7.29 19.29
CA PRO A 210 16.96 -6.33 20.40
C PRO A 210 18.30 -5.58 20.55
N GLU A 211 19.39 -6.08 19.96
CA GLU A 211 20.74 -5.51 20.08
C GLU A 211 21.05 -4.44 19.01
N ILE A 212 20.20 -4.26 18.01
CA ILE A 212 20.42 -3.27 16.96
C ILE A 212 20.43 -1.85 17.55
N LYS A 213 21.02 -0.91 16.81
CA LYS A 213 20.96 0.51 17.14
C LYS A 213 20.00 1.20 16.18
N LEU A 214 18.85 1.66 16.68
CA LEU A 214 17.84 2.31 15.84
C LEU A 214 18.36 3.57 15.15
N LYS A 215 19.23 4.33 15.83
CA LYS A 215 19.87 5.53 15.25
C LYS A 215 20.67 5.29 13.97
N ASP A 216 21.11 4.04 13.73
CA ASP A 216 21.87 3.68 12.53
C ASP A 216 20.92 3.30 11.37
N GLN A 217 19.61 3.18 11.65
CA GLN A 217 18.57 2.81 10.70
C GLN A 217 17.83 4.04 10.18
N GLN A 218 17.51 4.03 8.89
CA GLN A 218 16.73 5.10 8.26
C GLN A 218 15.25 4.72 8.16
N ILE A 219 14.97 3.43 7.97
CA ILE A 219 13.62 2.86 7.87
C ILE A 219 13.51 1.66 8.80
N LEU A 220 12.44 1.60 9.59
CA LEU A 220 11.94 0.38 10.21
C LEU A 220 10.69 -0.08 9.45
N LEU A 221 10.63 -1.34 9.04
CA LEU A 221 9.44 -1.94 8.42
C LEU A 221 9.08 -3.24 9.17
N LEU A 222 7.94 -3.23 9.86
CA LEU A 222 7.55 -4.30 10.77
C LEU A 222 6.08 -4.65 10.56
N LYS A 223 5.74 -5.91 10.79
CA LYS A 223 4.38 -6.42 10.76
C LYS A 223 3.56 -5.88 11.91
N ASP A 224 4.16 -5.82 13.09
CA ASP A 224 3.48 -5.34 14.30
C ASP A 224 4.45 -4.54 15.17
N PHE A 225 3.96 -3.45 15.77
CA PHE A 225 4.74 -2.62 16.68
C PHE A 225 5.26 -3.39 17.91
N SER A 226 4.50 -4.40 18.37
CA SER A 226 4.87 -5.29 19.48
C SER A 226 6.10 -6.16 19.20
N MET A 227 6.56 -6.26 17.95
CA MET A 227 7.82 -6.93 17.62
C MET A 227 9.04 -6.18 18.18
N LEU A 228 8.91 -4.88 18.43
CA LEU A 228 9.96 -4.09 19.06
C LEU A 228 10.08 -4.40 20.55
N SER A 229 11.31 -4.40 21.06
CA SER A 229 11.56 -4.51 22.50
C SER A 229 11.04 -3.26 23.21
N ALA A 230 10.67 -3.39 24.50
CA ALA A 230 10.20 -2.25 25.29
C ALA A 230 11.20 -1.07 25.26
N ARG A 231 12.51 -1.38 25.27
CA ARG A 231 13.58 -0.39 25.12
C ARG A 231 13.48 0.38 23.80
N HIS A 232 13.29 -0.30 22.69
CA HIS A 232 13.19 0.33 21.38
C HIS A 232 11.88 1.10 21.20
N GLN A 233 10.78 0.62 21.77
CA GLN A 233 9.54 1.38 21.81
C GLN A 233 9.71 2.72 22.57
N GLU A 234 10.39 2.69 23.72
CA GLU A 234 10.73 3.89 24.48
C GLU A 234 11.69 4.81 23.71
N GLU A 235 12.73 4.26 23.08
CA GLU A 235 13.67 5.03 22.26
C GLU A 235 12.95 5.78 21.12
N LEU A 236 12.02 5.13 20.42
CA LEU A 236 11.21 5.74 19.36
C LEU A 236 10.35 6.91 19.85
N SER A 237 9.87 6.86 21.09
CA SER A 237 9.13 7.97 21.71
C SER A 237 10.00 9.20 22.00
N SER A 238 11.31 9.01 22.07
CA SER A 238 12.28 10.05 22.45
C SER A 238 12.95 10.76 21.29
N ILE A 239 12.81 10.25 20.06
CA ILE A 239 13.43 10.79 18.84
C ILE A 239 12.39 11.29 17.83
N SER A 240 12.84 11.98 16.78
CA SER A 240 11.94 12.38 15.70
C SER A 240 11.70 11.22 14.74
N VAL A 241 10.42 10.87 14.57
CA VAL A 241 9.98 9.72 13.76
C VAL A 241 8.83 10.16 12.87
N GLN A 242 8.83 9.68 11.63
CA GLN A 242 7.63 9.69 10.79
C GLN A 242 7.03 8.29 10.83
N TRP A 243 5.83 8.19 11.36
CA TRP A 243 5.08 6.96 11.53
C TRP A 243 4.14 6.77 10.35
N PHE A 244 4.13 5.54 9.83
CA PHE A 244 3.25 5.10 8.77
C PHE A 244 2.57 3.81 9.23
N TRP A 245 1.28 3.92 9.54
CA TRP A 245 0.39 2.81 9.79
C TRP A 245 -0.49 2.63 8.55
N ASN A 246 -1.17 1.49 8.40
CA ASN A 246 -1.99 1.25 7.22
C ASN A 246 -3.09 2.32 7.07
N ASN A 247 -3.74 2.71 8.16
CA ASN A 247 -4.82 3.70 8.17
C ASN A 247 -4.39 5.17 8.39
N VAL A 248 -3.19 5.45 8.91
CA VAL A 248 -2.78 6.81 9.26
C VAL A 248 -1.27 7.01 9.23
N ALA A 249 -0.82 8.22 8.90
CA ALA A 249 0.57 8.61 9.05
C ALA A 249 0.70 9.91 9.85
N TYR A 250 1.78 10.06 10.62
CA TYR A 250 2.02 11.24 11.45
C TYR A 250 3.50 11.41 11.82
N SER A 251 3.89 12.62 12.21
CA SER A 251 5.25 12.89 12.68
C SER A 251 5.28 13.15 14.18
N THR A 252 6.23 12.54 14.88
CA THR A 252 6.56 12.88 16.27
C THR A 252 7.86 13.69 16.32
N ALA A 253 7.86 14.69 17.19
CA ALA A 253 9.06 15.42 17.58
C ALA A 253 9.58 14.86 18.92
N PRO A 254 10.91 14.94 19.17
CA PRO A 254 11.47 14.47 20.44
C PRO A 254 10.78 15.15 21.62
N HIS A 255 10.43 14.36 22.63
CA HIS A 255 9.78 14.84 23.84
C HIS A 255 10.74 15.80 24.57
N ARG A 256 10.52 17.12 24.43
CA ARG A 256 11.32 18.14 25.13
C ARG A 256 10.97 18.11 26.61
N TRP A 257 11.72 17.34 27.39
CA TRP A 257 11.56 17.19 28.85
C TRP A 257 11.46 18.53 29.62
N TYR A 258 12.00 19.62 29.08
CA TYR A 258 11.89 20.96 29.65
C TYR A 258 10.47 21.53 29.73
N VAL A 259 9.53 21.13 28.84
CA VAL A 259 8.16 21.68 28.84
C VAL A 259 7.37 21.26 30.09
N ARG A 260 7.70 20.12 30.69
CA ARG A 260 7.11 19.67 31.97
C ARG A 260 7.65 20.45 33.18
N LEU A 261 8.91 20.88 33.15
CA LEU A 261 9.51 21.65 34.24
C LEU A 261 8.93 23.06 34.33
N TRP A 262 8.69 23.70 33.17
CA TRP A 262 8.05 25.02 33.13
C TRP A 262 6.57 24.97 33.52
N ARG A 263 5.80 23.93 33.13
CA ARG A 263 4.42 23.75 33.61
C ARG A 263 4.31 23.51 35.12
N LYS A 264 5.30 22.87 35.75
CA LYS A 264 5.35 22.74 37.21
C LYS A 264 5.72 24.04 37.93
N LEU A 265 6.50 24.91 37.30
CA LEU A 265 6.87 26.22 37.88
C LEU A 265 5.78 27.28 37.71
N ILE A 266 4.97 27.21 36.64
CA ILE A 266 3.91 28.19 36.35
C ILE A 266 2.62 27.92 37.16
N HIS A 267 2.40 26.70 37.65
CA HIS A 267 1.28 26.37 38.56
C HIS A 267 1.64 26.44 40.04
N ALA A 268 2.80 26.99 40.39
CA ALA A 268 3.25 27.19 41.77
C ALA A 268 3.19 28.67 42.22
N HIS A 269 2.48 29.54 41.49
CA HIS A 269 2.19 30.92 41.88
C HIS A 269 0.71 31.26 41.75
#